data_AF-A0A7X6DJA8-F1
#
_entry.id   AF-A0A7X6DJA8-F1
#
_cell.length_a   1.000
_cell.length_b   1.000
_cell.length_c   1.000
_cell.angle_alpha   90.00
_cell.angle_beta   90.00
_cell.angle_gamma   90.00
#
_symmetry.space_group_name_H-M   'P 1'
#
loop_
_entity.id
_entity.type
_entity.pdbx_description
1 polymer ?
#
loop_
_entity_poly.entity_id
_entity_poly.type
_entity_poly.pdbx_seq_one_letter_code
_entity_poly.pdbx_strand_id
1 'polypeptide(L)'
;MKCPHCPDVTLLMNERQGVEIDYCPQCRGVWLDRGELDKLIERSASAPAPQAAAWQQRPAQPDFADSDFRHHGRRRHKSWLSEIFD
;
A
#
# COMPACT_ATOMS: atom_id res chain seq x y z
N MET A 1 22.67 12.59 -22.10
CA MET A 1 22.74 11.34 -22.90
C MET A 1 21.41 11.08 -23.64
N LYS A 2 21.38 10.31 -24.73
CA LYS A 2 20.13 9.96 -25.42
C LYS A 2 19.44 8.79 -24.69
N CYS A 3 18.12 8.82 -24.63
CA CYS A 3 17.36 7.71 -24.06
C CYS A 3 17.45 6.48 -24.98
N PRO A 4 17.82 5.29 -24.47
CA PRO A 4 17.90 4.07 -25.29
C PRO A 4 16.53 3.59 -25.79
N HIS A 5 15.45 4.04 -25.14
CA HIS A 5 14.08 3.71 -25.54
C HIS A 5 13.44 4.81 -26.41
N CYS A 6 13.89 6.06 -26.27
CA CYS A 6 13.39 7.22 -27.02
C CYS A 6 14.59 7.90 -27.72
N PRO A 7 15.01 7.44 -28.90
CA PRO A 7 16.27 7.84 -29.53
C PRO A 7 16.35 9.34 -29.89
N ASP A 8 15.21 10.02 -29.98
CA ASP A 8 15.11 11.46 -30.26
C ASP A 8 15.03 12.32 -28.99
N VAL A 9 15.01 11.71 -27.81
CA VAL A 9 14.85 12.40 -26.53
C VAL A 9 16.16 12.39 -25.76
N THR A 10 16.60 13.59 -25.38
CA THR A 10 17.72 13.79 -24.47
C THR A 10 17.24 13.59 -23.03
N LEU A 11 17.99 12.79 -22.27
CA LEU A 11 17.79 12.61 -20.85
C LEU A 11 18.06 13.93 -20.11
N LEU A 12 17.20 14.22 -19.14
CA LEU A 12 17.28 15.40 -18.30
C LEU A 12 17.91 15.00 -16.97
N MET A 13 18.95 15.71 -16.59
CA MET A 13 19.66 15.53 -15.33
C MET A 13 18.88 16.20 -14.20
N ASN A 14 18.71 15.49 -13.09
CA ASN A 14 18.01 15.99 -11.92
C ASN A 14 18.65 15.42 -10.65
N GLU A 15 18.84 16.24 -9.64
CA GLU A 15 19.33 15.79 -8.35
C GLU A 15 18.14 15.56 -7.41
N ARG A 16 18.04 14.37 -6.85
CA ARG A 16 17.05 14.04 -5.84
C ARG A 16 17.74 13.48 -4.63
N GLN A 17 17.59 14.19 -3.52
CA GLN A 17 18.03 13.69 -2.21
C GLN A 17 19.54 13.40 -2.15
N GLY A 18 20.35 14.17 -2.87
CA GLY A 18 21.81 13.99 -2.96
C GLY A 18 22.26 12.92 -3.96
N VAL A 19 21.34 12.38 -4.76
CA VAL A 19 21.60 11.43 -5.84
C VAL A 19 21.30 12.11 -7.16
N GLU A 20 22.27 12.14 -8.06
CA GLU A 20 22.09 12.61 -9.43
C GLU A 20 21.38 11.51 -10.24
N ILE A 21 20.41 11.92 -11.06
CA ILE A 21 19.49 11.02 -11.75
C ILE A 21 19.22 11.58 -13.14
N ASP A 22 19.44 10.76 -14.15
CA ASP A 22 19.01 11.04 -15.52
C ASP A 22 17.63 10.45 -15.80
N TYR A 23 16.65 11.27 -16.16
CA TYR A 23 15.29 10.82 -16.47
C TYR A 23 14.84 11.22 -17.87
N CYS A 24 14.04 10.36 -18.49
CA CYS A 24 13.42 10.66 -19.79
C CYS A 24 12.02 11.26 -19.58
N PRO A 25 11.70 12.47 -20.08
CA PRO A 25 10.37 13.05 -19.95
C PRO A 25 9.30 12.31 -20.76
N GLN A 26 9.70 11.50 -21.75
CA GLN A 26 8.79 10.86 -22.71
C GLN A 26 8.36 9.45 -22.25
N CYS A 27 9.31 8.60 -21.88
CA CYS A 27 9.02 7.24 -21.38
C CYS A 27 9.06 7.12 -19.85
N ARG A 28 9.51 8.17 -19.14
CA ARG A 28 9.69 8.19 -17.67
C ARG A 28 10.68 7.16 -17.14
N GLY A 29 11.56 6.63 -18.00
CA GLY A 29 12.67 5.81 -17.53
C GLY A 29 13.65 6.63 -16.70
N VAL A 30 14.44 5.93 -15.89
CA VAL A 30 15.45 6.49 -15.01
C VAL A 30 16.76 5.73 -15.21
N TRP A 31 17.87 6.46 -15.31
CA TRP A 31 19.21 5.95 -15.51
C TRP A 31 20.11 6.50 -14.40
N LEU A 32 20.91 5.60 -13.82
CA LEU A 32 21.79 5.85 -12.68
C LEU A 32 23.16 5.25 -12.99
N ASP A 33 24.22 5.94 -12.57
CA ASP A 33 25.57 5.42 -12.59
C ASP A 33 25.84 4.46 -11.42
N ARG A 34 26.90 3.66 -11.54
CA ARG A 34 27.25 2.62 -10.56
C ARG A 34 27.43 3.15 -9.14
N GLY A 35 27.90 4.38 -8.95
CA GLY A 35 28.05 5.00 -7.62
C GLY A 35 26.81 5.74 -7.09
N GLU A 36 25.83 6.02 -7.94
CA GLU A 36 24.55 6.66 -7.54
C GLU A 36 23.57 5.63 -7.01
N LEU A 37 23.57 4.44 -7.61
CA LEU A 37 22.75 3.32 -7.17
C LEU A 37 23.06 2.92 -5.72
N ASP A 38 24.35 2.84 -5.37
CA ASP A 38 24.78 2.48 -4.01
C ASP A 38 24.26 3.48 -2.98
N LYS A 39 24.36 4.79 -3.26
CA LYS A 39 23.80 5.87 -2.42
C LYS A 39 22.28 5.75 -2.27
N LEU A 40 21.57 5.37 -3.33
CA LEU A 40 20.13 5.20 -3.30
C LEU A 40 19.73 4.00 -2.43
N ILE A 41 20.46 2.88 -2.51
CA ILE A 41 20.19 1.67 -1.73
C ILE A 41 20.35 1.94 -0.23
N GLU A 42 21.48 2.51 0.19
CA GLU A 42 21.75 2.84 1.60
C GLU A 42 20.66 3.72 2.22
N ARG A 43 20.21 4.71 1.45
CA ARG A 43 19.21 5.68 1.91
C ARG A 43 17.78 5.12 1.88
N SER A 44 17.47 4.23 0.94
CA SER A 44 16.17 3.54 0.89
C SER A 44 15.98 2.60 2.08
N ALA A 45 17.04 1.94 2.55
CA ALA A 45 17.01 1.10 3.74
C ALA A 45 16.83 1.89 5.04
N SER A 46 17.25 3.15 5.04
CA SER A 46 17.19 4.05 6.20
C SER A 46 15.86 4.81 6.31
N ALA A 47 15.04 4.81 5.27
CA ALA A 47 13.74 5.46 5.30
C ALA A 47 12.78 4.65 6.19
N PRO A 48 12.17 5.24 7.24
CA PRO A 48 11.14 4.55 7.98
C PRO A 48 10.02 4.20 7.01
N ALA A 49 9.67 2.90 6.95
CA ALA A 49 8.56 2.44 6.15
C ALA A 49 7.34 3.33 6.44
N PRO A 50 6.57 3.74 5.41
CA PRO A 50 5.34 4.48 5.66
C PRO A 50 4.53 3.66 6.65
N GLN A 51 4.29 4.24 7.82
CA GLN A 51 3.49 3.63 8.87
C GLN A 51 2.13 3.42 8.20
N ALA A 52 1.81 2.18 7.83
CA ALA A 52 0.48 1.85 7.37
C ALA A 52 -0.43 2.36 8.48
N ALA A 53 -1.26 3.35 8.17
CA ALA A 53 -2.16 3.95 9.14
C ALA A 53 -2.91 2.79 9.79
N ALA A 54 -2.53 2.48 11.03
CA ALA A 54 -3.14 1.39 11.75
C ALA A 54 -4.62 1.75 11.79
N TRP A 55 -5.47 0.89 11.21
CA TRP A 55 -6.89 0.95 11.43
C TRP A 55 -7.07 0.76 12.94
N GLN A 56 -7.07 1.88 13.67
CA GLN A 56 -7.30 1.90 15.09
C GLN A 56 -8.70 1.36 15.28
N GLN A 57 -8.78 0.09 15.69
CA GLN A 57 -10.02 -0.54 16.09
C GLN A 57 -10.60 0.33 17.19
N ARG A 58 -11.60 1.14 16.86
CA ARG A 58 -12.45 1.76 17.88
C ARG A 58 -12.98 0.60 18.72
N PRO A 59 -12.67 0.52 20.03
CA PRO A 59 -13.31 -0.47 20.87
C PRO A 59 -14.81 -0.17 20.84
N ALA A 60 -15.61 -1.13 20.37
CA ALA A 60 -17.04 -1.07 20.52
C ALA A 60 -17.35 -1.04 22.02
N GLN A 61 -17.82 0.10 22.52
CA GLN A 61 -18.34 0.16 23.88
C GLN A 61 -19.56 -0.77 23.96
N PRO A 62 -19.60 -1.73 24.90
CA PRO A 62 -20.80 -2.51 25.14
C PRO A 62 -21.79 -1.61 25.89
N ASP A 63 -22.87 -1.24 25.20
CA ASP A 63 -23.98 -0.49 25.76
C ASP A 63 -24.81 -1.45 26.64
N PHE A 64 -24.50 -1.47 27.93
CA PHE A 64 -25.28 -2.21 28.93
C PHE A 64 -26.46 -1.36 29.40
N ALA A 65 -27.61 -1.55 28.77
CA ALA A 65 -28.95 -1.25 29.28
C ALA A 65 -29.95 -1.83 28.24
N ASP A 66 -31.00 -2.57 28.53
CA ASP A 66 -31.74 -2.82 29.76
C ASP A 66 -32.64 -4.06 29.52
N SER A 67 -33.22 -4.50 30.62
CA SER A 67 -34.04 -5.66 30.94
C SER A 67 -35.14 -6.18 30.00
N ASP A 68 -35.50 -7.44 30.31
CA ASP A 68 -36.80 -8.11 30.14
C ASP A 68 -37.25 -8.55 28.73
N PHE A 69 -37.34 -9.87 28.51
CA PHE A 69 -38.60 -10.62 28.58
C PHE A 69 -38.35 -12.13 28.33
N ARG A 70 -38.42 -12.88 29.43
CA ARG A 70 -39.10 -14.18 29.58
C ARG A 70 -39.31 -15.10 28.35
N HIS A 71 -38.87 -16.34 28.58
CA HIS A 71 -39.61 -17.59 28.38
C HIS A 71 -39.59 -18.35 27.03
N HIS A 72 -39.15 -19.61 27.17
CA HIS A 72 -39.56 -20.82 26.44
C HIS A 72 -38.97 -21.12 25.04
N GLY A 73 -38.00 -22.05 25.03
CA GLY A 73 -38.28 -23.35 24.41
C GLY A 73 -37.67 -23.68 23.04
N ARG A 74 -36.94 -24.81 23.03
CA ARG A 74 -36.87 -25.84 21.97
C ARG A 74 -36.12 -25.53 20.66
N ARG A 75 -34.96 -26.19 20.57
CA ARG A 75 -34.56 -27.20 19.57
C ARG A 75 -34.52 -26.80 18.06
N ARG A 76 -33.31 -27.00 17.52
CA ARG A 76 -32.96 -27.85 16.35
C ARG A 76 -32.65 -27.15 15.02
N HIS A 77 -31.36 -26.95 14.81
CA HIS A 77 -30.54 -27.30 13.63
C HIS A 77 -31.25 -27.42 12.26
N LYS A 78 -31.04 -26.44 11.37
CA LYS A 78 -31.11 -26.53 9.90
C LYS A 78 -30.16 -25.45 9.32
N SER A 79 -28.92 -25.81 9.00
CA SER A 79 -28.39 -26.11 7.65
C SER A 79 -28.34 -24.91 6.70
N TRP A 80 -27.14 -24.33 6.61
CA TRP A 80 -26.64 -23.22 5.78
C TRP A 80 -26.80 -23.38 4.25
N LEU A 81 -27.46 -24.42 3.75
CA LEU A 81 -27.40 -24.81 2.33
C LEU A 81 -28.69 -24.58 1.53
N SER A 82 -29.68 -23.86 2.05
CA SER A 82 -30.96 -23.67 1.33
C SER A 82 -31.16 -22.31 0.65
N GLU A 83 -30.26 -21.33 0.80
CA GLU A 83 -30.42 -19.99 0.20
C GLU A 83 -29.47 -19.70 -0.97
N ILE A 84 -28.62 -20.65 -1.38
CA ILE A 84 -27.69 -20.48 -2.52
C ILE A 84 -28.32 -20.87 -3.88
N PHE A 85 -29.52 -21.46 -3.88
CA PHE A 85 -30.21 -21.92 -5.10
C PHE A 85 -31.48 -21.11 -5.44
N ASP A 86 -31.50 -19.80 -5.17
CA ASP A 86 -32.42 -18.85 -5.83
C ASP A 86 -31.62 -17.77 -6.59
#